data_AF-A0A1F7A983-F1
#
_entry.id   AF-A0A1F7A983-F1
#
_cell.length_a   1.000
_cell.length_b   1.000
_cell.length_c   1.000
_cell.angle_alpha   90.00
_cell.angle_beta   90.00
_cell.angle_gamma   90.00
#
_symmetry.space_group_name_H-M   'P 1'
#
loop_
_entity.id
_entity.type
_entity.pdbx_description
1 polymer ?
#
loop_
_entity_poly.entity_id
_entity_poly.type
_entity_poly.pdbx_seq_one_letter_code
_entity_poly.pdbx_strand_id
1 'polypeptide(L)'
;MPNYKYIVGNNEGKKLSGTVEAENELTARTELNNLGFSILSLHETDEKPKTDTTLKKFIFEAIDKNSKIITGTIPSKSEETALNKLQTEYTLNVTAIWTENATEMEIEEARRKGSSRLQQFLAEKQKIQKSQQPEIKTDNLEEQKKEEAIKAKIEYTLQEVTKILQTIDKDLDAVSRAEINKKIDKLLRIKHSSNMDYILTSAEELLKSLIDLGYSLKEKISQEKHMELEIKTKELLSNLTRSTGPKSLAEDVITKIEKWQTSHAVAEENTPIIVKAVNNVLSSIKKFLETPPEISSIKDQIASYNKQLWELAKLYFKEPAKEYKEKVISSIKTVWTERKKAKENLVLTKKMLKEKKKTNQIYEEPLILSFLEELTTFTGWLLLFYIAYYFTSLYLNTKNFGIEHIPQGFTVYDSRIFKYVVVIIFLLHCSASIKTNFFRKSVLADIILLPVFLLGTIITLLNF
;
A
#
# COMPACT_ATOMS: atom_id res chain seq x y z
N MET A 1 -31.44 -3.87 -47.58
CA MET A 1 -30.32 -4.83 -47.70
C MET A 1 -30.80 -6.18 -47.13
N PRO A 2 -30.08 -7.31 -47.30
CA PRO A 2 -30.48 -8.54 -46.63
C PRO A 2 -30.36 -8.40 -45.10
N ASN A 3 -31.26 -9.05 -44.37
CA ASN A 3 -31.28 -9.05 -42.90
C ASN A 3 -30.72 -10.37 -42.39
N TYR A 4 -29.86 -10.31 -41.37
CA TYR A 4 -29.28 -11.49 -40.75
C TYR A 4 -29.77 -11.63 -39.31
N LYS A 5 -30.45 -12.74 -39.00
CA LYS A 5 -30.86 -13.10 -37.64
C LYS A 5 -29.67 -13.73 -36.92
N TYR A 6 -29.30 -13.17 -35.78
CA TYR A 6 -28.16 -13.63 -35.00
C TYR A 6 -28.55 -14.12 -33.62
N ILE A 7 -27.77 -15.07 -33.11
CA ILE A 7 -27.66 -15.38 -31.68
C ILE A 7 -26.19 -15.22 -31.33
N VAL A 8 -25.88 -14.40 -30.34
CA VAL A 8 -24.52 -14.12 -29.91
C VAL A 8 -24.38 -14.22 -28.39
N GLY A 9 -23.18 -14.53 -27.91
CA GLY A 9 -22.80 -14.45 -26.50
C GLY A 9 -22.10 -13.13 -26.20
N ASN A 10 -22.50 -12.44 -25.14
CA ASN A 10 -21.75 -11.27 -24.63
C ASN A 10 -20.54 -11.73 -23.79
N ASN A 11 -19.71 -10.77 -23.34
CA ASN A 11 -18.52 -11.04 -22.52
C ASN A 11 -18.85 -11.70 -21.15
N GLU A 12 -20.11 -11.67 -20.72
CA GLU A 12 -20.61 -12.33 -19.50
C GLU A 12 -21.19 -13.73 -19.78
N GLY A 13 -21.15 -14.20 -21.04
CA GLY A 13 -21.71 -15.48 -21.46
C GLY A 13 -23.24 -15.50 -21.63
N LYS A 14 -23.93 -14.35 -21.56
CA LYS A 14 -25.37 -14.27 -21.81
C LYS A 14 -25.66 -14.33 -23.32
N LYS A 15 -26.67 -15.12 -23.68
CA LYS A 15 -27.14 -15.24 -25.07
C LYS A 15 -28.08 -14.08 -25.40
N LEU A 16 -27.74 -13.33 -26.45
CA LEU A 16 -28.54 -12.26 -27.03
C LEU A 16 -28.96 -12.67 -28.43
N SER A 17 -30.20 -12.37 -28.82
CA SER A 17 -30.70 -12.63 -30.17
C SER A 17 -31.23 -11.35 -30.80
N GLY A 18 -30.95 -11.14 -32.08
CA GLY A 18 -31.38 -9.95 -32.81
C GLY A 18 -31.29 -10.11 -34.32
N THR A 19 -31.46 -8.99 -35.02
CA THR A 19 -31.29 -8.90 -36.48
C THR A 19 -30.31 -7.78 -36.80
N VAL A 20 -29.41 -7.99 -37.75
CA VAL A 20 -28.47 -6.98 -38.26
C VAL A 20 -28.67 -6.85 -39.78
N GLU A 21 -28.70 -5.62 -40.28
CA GLU A 21 -28.81 -5.32 -41.71
C GLU A 21 -27.40 -5.13 -42.27
N ALA A 22 -26.99 -5.95 -43.24
CA ALA A 22 -25.65 -5.90 -43.83
C ALA A 22 -25.69 -6.33 -45.30
N GLU A 23 -24.69 -5.98 -46.09
CA GLU A 23 -24.63 -6.37 -47.52
C GLU A 23 -24.40 -7.87 -47.73
N ASN A 24 -23.70 -8.53 -46.81
CA ASN A 24 -23.41 -9.96 -46.84
C ASN A 24 -23.16 -10.52 -45.42
N GLU A 25 -23.15 -11.85 -45.28
CA GLU A 25 -22.92 -12.51 -43.98
C GLU A 25 -21.56 -12.11 -43.35
N LEU A 26 -20.54 -11.88 -44.18
CA LEU A 26 -19.20 -11.52 -43.72
C LEU A 26 -19.18 -10.13 -43.05
N THR A 27 -19.89 -9.16 -43.62
CA THR A 27 -20.04 -7.81 -43.05
C THR A 27 -20.83 -7.87 -41.75
N ALA A 28 -21.94 -8.63 -41.70
CA ALA A 28 -22.68 -8.87 -40.46
C ALA A 28 -21.81 -9.52 -39.35
N ARG A 29 -21.00 -10.53 -39.70
CA ARG A 29 -20.03 -11.15 -38.77
C ARG A 29 -19.01 -10.15 -38.26
N THR A 30 -18.49 -9.31 -39.15
CA THR A 30 -17.47 -8.32 -38.81
C THR A 30 -18.04 -7.28 -37.86
N GLU A 31 -19.25 -6.78 -38.11
CA GLU A 31 -19.93 -5.84 -37.22
C GLU A 31 -20.22 -6.44 -35.84
N LEU A 32 -20.75 -7.66 -35.76
CA LEU A 32 -21.03 -8.34 -34.49
C LEU A 32 -19.74 -8.62 -33.69
N ASN A 33 -18.66 -9.03 -34.37
CA ASN A 33 -17.35 -9.22 -33.73
C ASN A 33 -16.75 -7.90 -33.25
N ASN A 34 -16.89 -6.81 -34.02
CA ASN A 34 -16.42 -5.48 -33.63
C ASN A 34 -17.15 -4.98 -32.38
N LEU A 35 -18.43 -5.36 -32.19
CA LEU A 35 -19.19 -5.09 -30.97
C LEU A 35 -18.79 -5.99 -29.77
N GLY A 36 -17.80 -6.88 -29.96
CA GLY A 36 -17.29 -7.76 -28.91
C GLY A 36 -18.20 -8.94 -28.60
N PHE A 37 -19.08 -9.33 -29.53
CA PHE A 37 -19.97 -10.47 -29.38
C PHE A 37 -19.35 -11.76 -29.96
N SER A 38 -19.54 -12.87 -29.25
CA SER A 38 -19.20 -14.21 -29.74
C SER A 38 -20.38 -14.79 -30.52
N ILE A 39 -20.25 -14.91 -31.84
CA ILE A 39 -21.35 -15.33 -32.71
C ILE A 39 -21.63 -16.83 -32.55
N LEU A 40 -22.84 -17.18 -32.10
CA LEU A 40 -23.30 -18.57 -31.93
C LEU A 40 -24.05 -19.07 -33.16
N SER A 41 -24.92 -18.24 -33.75
CA SER A 41 -25.60 -18.52 -35.01
C SER A 41 -25.86 -17.24 -35.79
N LEU A 42 -25.75 -17.28 -37.12
CA LEU A 42 -26.07 -16.17 -38.02
C LEU A 42 -26.70 -16.75 -39.28
N HIS A 43 -27.93 -16.34 -39.61
CA HIS A 43 -28.65 -16.82 -40.79
C HIS A 43 -29.36 -15.67 -41.48
N GLU A 44 -29.31 -15.64 -42.81
CA GLU A 44 -30.10 -14.72 -43.62
C GLU A 44 -31.59 -14.99 -43.40
N THR A 45 -32.37 -13.92 -43.25
CA THR A 45 -33.81 -14.03 -43.02
C THR A 45 -34.57 -12.96 -43.79
N ASP A 46 -35.66 -13.38 -44.42
CA ASP A 46 -36.64 -12.48 -45.03
C ASP A 46 -37.63 -11.91 -43.98
N GLU A 47 -37.51 -12.32 -42.72
CA GLU A 47 -38.29 -11.74 -41.63
C GLU A 47 -37.89 -10.27 -41.46
N LYS A 48 -38.73 -9.35 -41.96
CA LYS A 48 -38.64 -7.94 -41.59
C LYS A 48 -38.66 -7.85 -40.07
N PRO A 49 -37.77 -7.06 -39.45
CA PRO A 49 -37.68 -6.96 -38.00
C PRO A 49 -39.07 -6.69 -37.45
N LYS A 50 -39.51 -7.48 -36.46
CA LYS A 50 -40.75 -7.23 -35.73
C LYS A 50 -40.61 -5.89 -35.02
N THR A 51 -40.90 -4.81 -35.73
CA THR A 51 -41.02 -3.48 -35.17
C THR A 51 -42.29 -3.48 -34.35
N ASP A 52 -42.12 -3.74 -33.06
CA ASP A 52 -43.14 -3.45 -32.07
C ASP A 52 -43.43 -1.94 -32.19
N THR A 53 -44.56 -1.59 -32.81
CA THR A 53 -44.96 -0.20 -33.10
C THR A 53 -45.03 0.69 -31.86
N THR A 54 -44.96 0.09 -30.67
CA THR A 54 -44.92 0.78 -29.38
C THR A 54 -43.53 1.29 -28.97
N LEU A 55 -42.45 0.84 -29.62
CA LEU A 55 -41.08 1.22 -29.28
C LEU A 55 -40.56 2.34 -30.19
N LYS A 56 -39.98 3.37 -29.58
CA LYS A 56 -39.30 4.44 -30.31
C LYS A 56 -37.88 3.98 -30.68
N LYS A 57 -37.43 4.30 -31.89
CA LYS A 57 -36.05 4.07 -32.31
C LYS A 57 -35.16 5.22 -31.86
N PHE A 58 -34.10 4.89 -31.15
CA PHE A 58 -33.06 5.83 -30.74
C PHE A 58 -31.78 5.55 -31.53
N ILE A 59 -31.14 6.59 -32.04
CA ILE A 59 -29.80 6.53 -32.63
C ILE A 59 -28.81 6.86 -31.52
N PHE A 60 -27.71 6.10 -31.42
CA PHE A 60 -26.64 6.33 -30.46
C PHE A 60 -25.28 6.46 -31.14
N GLU A 61 -24.42 7.28 -30.54
CA GLU A 61 -22.98 7.30 -30.76
C GLU A 61 -22.30 6.67 -29.54
N ALA A 62 -21.37 5.75 -29.75
CA ALA A 62 -20.60 5.13 -28.67
C ALA A 62 -19.13 4.95 -29.08
N ILE A 63 -18.26 4.82 -28.09
CA ILE A 63 -16.85 4.49 -28.29
C ILE A 63 -16.66 3.01 -28.02
N ASP A 64 -16.21 2.27 -29.03
CA ASP A 64 -15.84 0.86 -28.91
C ASP A 64 -14.50 0.70 -28.15
N LYS A 65 -14.15 -0.53 -27.73
CA LYS A 65 -12.90 -0.89 -27.05
C LYS A 65 -11.65 -0.43 -27.80
N ASN A 66 -11.73 -0.28 -29.12
CA ASN A 66 -10.66 0.23 -29.98
C ASN A 66 -10.63 1.76 -30.09
N SER A 67 -11.37 2.47 -29.24
CA SER A 67 -11.53 3.94 -29.27
C SER A 67 -12.14 4.49 -30.58
N LYS A 68 -12.78 3.64 -31.39
CA LYS A 68 -13.46 4.05 -32.61
C LYS A 68 -14.91 4.44 -32.28
N ILE A 69 -15.36 5.56 -32.85
CA ILE A 69 -16.76 5.98 -32.75
C ILE A 69 -17.61 5.07 -33.63
N ILE A 70 -18.61 4.44 -33.03
CA ILE A 70 -19.62 3.63 -33.69
C ILE A 70 -20.98 4.29 -33.54
N THR A 71 -21.79 4.21 -34.59
CA THR A 71 -23.18 4.66 -34.61
C THR A 71 -24.10 3.46 -34.78
N GLY A 72 -25.21 3.46 -34.05
CA GLY A 72 -26.18 2.37 -34.13
C GLY A 72 -27.58 2.84 -33.76
N THR A 73 -28.55 1.95 -33.93
CA THR A 73 -29.94 2.20 -33.52
C THR A 73 -30.37 1.18 -32.46
N ILE A 74 -31.15 1.62 -31.49
CA ILE A 74 -31.74 0.76 -30.46
C ILE A 74 -33.22 1.09 -30.26
N PRO A 75 -34.14 0.11 -30.37
CA PRO A 75 -35.54 0.32 -30.06
C PRO A 75 -35.78 0.27 -28.55
N SER A 76 -36.45 1.27 -28.00
CA SER A 76 -36.75 1.34 -26.58
C SER A 76 -37.99 2.19 -26.26
N LYS A 77 -38.51 2.07 -25.04
CA LYS A 77 -39.67 2.86 -24.59
C LYS A 77 -39.29 4.31 -24.28
N SER A 78 -38.07 4.51 -23.78
CA SER A 78 -37.51 5.82 -23.41
C SER A 78 -36.00 5.88 -23.65
N GLU A 79 -35.46 7.10 -23.72
CA GLU A 79 -34.02 7.37 -23.85
C GLU A 79 -33.23 6.70 -22.71
N GLU A 80 -33.70 6.81 -21.46
CA GLU A 80 -33.07 6.24 -20.27
C GLU A 80 -32.99 4.70 -20.35
N THR A 81 -34.09 4.07 -20.78
CA THR A 81 -34.12 2.61 -20.96
C THR A 81 -33.20 2.16 -22.10
N ALA A 82 -33.06 2.96 -23.16
CA ALA A 82 -32.11 2.68 -24.25
C ALA A 82 -30.66 2.79 -23.76
N LEU A 83 -30.33 3.87 -23.04
CA LEU A 83 -29.01 4.09 -22.46
C LEU A 83 -28.62 2.96 -21.51
N ASN A 84 -29.53 2.56 -20.61
CA ASN A 84 -29.29 1.48 -19.68
C ASN A 84 -29.00 0.17 -20.42
N LYS A 85 -29.80 -0.20 -21.42
CA LYS A 85 -29.55 -1.38 -22.26
C LYS A 85 -28.16 -1.34 -22.91
N LEU A 86 -27.81 -0.25 -23.59
CA LEU A 86 -26.52 -0.10 -24.26
C LEU A 86 -25.34 -0.27 -23.29
N GLN A 87 -25.46 0.23 -22.06
CA GLN A 87 -24.39 0.14 -21.07
C GLN A 87 -24.37 -1.20 -20.32
N THR A 88 -25.51 -1.79 -20.00
CA THR A 88 -25.57 -3.03 -19.19
C THR A 88 -25.54 -4.30 -20.02
N GLU A 89 -26.22 -4.32 -21.17
CA GLU A 89 -26.33 -5.51 -22.01
C GLU A 89 -25.20 -5.55 -23.05
N TYR A 90 -24.91 -4.40 -23.67
CA TYR A 90 -23.92 -4.28 -24.75
C TYR A 90 -22.56 -3.76 -24.27
N THR A 91 -22.44 -3.30 -23.01
CA THR A 91 -21.19 -2.75 -22.43
C THR A 91 -20.55 -1.62 -23.26
N LEU A 92 -21.36 -0.82 -23.95
CA LEU A 92 -20.90 0.27 -24.79
C LEU A 92 -20.71 1.57 -23.99
N ASN A 93 -19.65 2.32 -24.30
CA ASN A 93 -19.45 3.66 -23.76
C ASN A 93 -20.17 4.69 -24.63
N VAL A 94 -21.47 4.87 -24.36
CA VAL A 94 -22.36 5.75 -25.13
C VAL A 94 -21.99 7.22 -24.91
N THR A 95 -21.63 7.93 -25.97
CA THR A 95 -21.29 9.35 -25.95
C THR A 95 -22.49 10.25 -26.20
N ALA A 96 -23.47 9.80 -26.99
CA ALA A 96 -24.69 10.54 -27.28
C ALA A 96 -25.83 9.60 -27.71
N ILE A 97 -27.07 10.00 -27.46
CA ILE A 97 -28.28 9.28 -27.87
C ILE A 97 -29.42 10.25 -28.17
N TRP A 98 -30.14 10.03 -29.27
CA TRP A 98 -31.27 10.87 -29.70
C TRP A 98 -32.32 10.04 -30.47
N THR A 99 -33.48 10.62 -30.78
CA THR A 99 -34.54 9.93 -31.54
C THR A 99 -34.28 9.94 -33.04
N GLU A 100 -34.70 8.92 -33.78
CA GLU A 100 -34.44 8.75 -35.23
C GLU A 100 -34.81 9.98 -36.10
N ASN A 101 -35.79 10.79 -35.68
CA ASN A 101 -36.24 12.00 -36.38
C ASN A 101 -35.84 13.32 -35.68
N ALA A 102 -34.77 13.31 -34.87
CA ALA A 102 -34.30 14.53 -34.19
C ALA A 102 -33.76 15.56 -35.18
N THR A 103 -34.01 16.84 -34.91
CA THR A 103 -33.43 17.96 -35.66
C THR A 103 -31.93 18.10 -35.38
N GLU A 104 -31.20 18.77 -36.28
CA GLU A 104 -29.74 18.96 -36.13
C GLU A 104 -29.35 19.66 -34.83
N MET A 105 -30.20 20.58 -34.35
CA MET A 105 -30.02 21.23 -33.05
C MET A 105 -30.16 20.25 -31.88
N GLU A 106 -31.13 19.33 -31.93
CA GLU A 106 -31.34 18.32 -30.89
C GLU A 106 -30.20 17.29 -30.84
N ILE A 107 -29.61 16.96 -31.99
CA ILE A 107 -28.45 16.06 -32.07
C ILE A 107 -27.24 16.70 -31.39
N GLU A 108 -26.97 17.97 -31.68
CA GLU A 108 -25.83 18.68 -31.11
C GLU A 108 -25.99 18.92 -29.60
N GLU A 109 -27.23 19.17 -29.16
CA GLU A 109 -27.56 19.24 -27.73
C GLU A 109 -27.37 17.89 -27.02
N ALA A 110 -27.75 16.77 -27.67
CA ALA A 110 -27.54 15.43 -27.14
C ALA A 110 -26.04 15.10 -27.00
N ARG A 111 -25.20 15.49 -27.96
CA ARG A 111 -23.74 15.35 -27.88
C ARG A 111 -23.14 16.14 -26.73
N ARG A 112 -23.59 17.38 -26.51
CA ARG A 112 -23.15 18.20 -25.37
C ARG A 112 -23.54 17.59 -24.03
N LYS A 113 -24.80 17.13 -23.90
CA LYS A 113 -25.34 16.53 -22.67
C LYS A 113 -24.75 15.17 -22.33
N GLY A 114 -24.38 14.37 -23.33
CA GLY A 114 -23.92 13.00 -23.13
C GLY A 114 -22.72 12.87 -22.19
N SER A 115 -21.77 13.82 -22.25
CA SER A 115 -20.61 13.85 -21.35
C SER A 115 -20.97 14.06 -19.87
N SER A 116 -21.96 14.90 -19.57
CA SER A 116 -22.36 15.20 -18.18
C SER A 116 -23.29 14.14 -17.62
N ARG A 117 -24.21 13.60 -18.43
CA ARG A 117 -25.14 12.53 -18.04
C ARG A 117 -24.40 11.22 -17.74
N LEU A 118 -23.35 10.90 -18.51
CA LEU A 118 -22.50 9.73 -18.24
C LEU A 118 -21.84 9.81 -16.86
N GLN A 119 -21.32 10.98 -16.48
CA GLN A 119 -20.72 11.20 -15.16
C GLN A 119 -21.75 11.10 -14.03
N GLN A 120 -22.95 11.65 -14.21
CA GLN A 120 -24.04 11.56 -13.23
C GLN A 120 -24.51 10.12 -13.04
N PHE A 121 -24.68 9.37 -14.13
CA PHE A 121 -25.09 7.97 -14.08
C PHE A 121 -24.02 7.06 -13.43
N LEU A 122 -22.74 7.31 -13.70
CA LEU A 122 -21.63 6.60 -13.03
C LEU A 122 -21.61 6.89 -11.52
N ALA A 123 -21.84 8.15 -11.12
CA ALA A 123 -21.94 8.54 -9.71
C ALA A 123 -23.16 7.92 -9.02
N GLU A 124 -24.29 7.79 -9.73
CA GLU A 124 -25.52 7.20 -9.22
C GLU A 124 -25.41 5.66 -9.12
N LYS A 125 -24.79 4.98 -10.09
CA LYS A 125 -24.44 3.55 -9.98
C LYS A 125 -23.53 3.27 -8.79
N GLN A 126 -22.53 4.13 -8.53
CA GLN A 126 -21.67 4.01 -7.36
C GLN A 126 -22.43 4.22 -6.04
N LYS A 127 -23.47 5.06 -6.02
CA LYS A 127 -24.35 5.23 -4.85
C LYS A 127 -25.28 4.02 -4.67
N ILE A 128 -25.89 3.52 -5.74
CA ILE A 128 -26.81 2.37 -5.68
C ILE A 128 -26.06 1.08 -5.32
N GLN A 129 -24.82 0.88 -5.81
CA GLN A 129 -23.96 -0.24 -5.39
C GLN A 129 -23.57 -0.16 -3.90
N LYS A 130 -23.50 1.03 -3.31
CA LYS A 130 -23.25 1.21 -1.86
C LYS A 130 -24.49 0.99 -1.00
N SER A 131 -25.69 1.06 -1.56
CA SER A 131 -26.94 1.04 -0.80
C SER A 131 -27.75 -0.25 -0.91
N GLN A 132 -27.47 -1.13 -1.88
CA GLN A 132 -28.27 -2.36 -2.09
C GLN A 132 -27.46 -3.60 -2.50
N GLN A 133 -26.48 -4.03 -1.70
CA GLN A 133 -26.00 -5.42 -1.77
C GLN A 133 -25.86 -6.07 -0.39
N PRO A 134 -26.53 -7.21 -0.14
CA PRO A 134 -26.25 -8.09 0.98
C PRO A 134 -24.92 -8.86 0.74
N GLU A 135 -24.00 -8.73 1.68
CA GLU A 135 -22.91 -9.60 2.18
C GLU A 135 -22.19 -10.70 1.33
N ILE A 136 -22.44 -10.93 0.04
CA ILE A 136 -21.90 -12.12 -0.67
C ILE A 136 -20.75 -11.79 -1.67
N LYS A 137 -20.25 -10.55 -1.77
CA LYS A 137 -19.21 -10.18 -2.77
C LYS A 137 -17.87 -9.67 -2.24
N THR A 138 -17.53 -9.93 -0.97
CA THR A 138 -16.25 -9.50 -0.41
C THR A 138 -15.08 -10.38 -0.87
N ASP A 139 -15.31 -11.68 -1.10
CA ASP A 139 -14.25 -12.63 -1.47
C ASP A 139 -13.65 -12.36 -2.86
N ASN A 140 -14.48 -12.02 -3.84
CA ASN A 140 -14.02 -11.87 -5.23
C ASN A 140 -13.15 -10.60 -5.43
N LEU A 141 -13.39 -9.55 -4.63
CA LEU A 141 -12.56 -8.34 -4.67
C LEU A 141 -11.23 -8.53 -3.93
N GLU A 142 -11.22 -9.29 -2.83
CA GLU A 142 -9.97 -9.62 -2.14
C GLU A 142 -9.10 -10.57 -2.96
N GLU A 143 -9.70 -11.54 -3.65
CA GLU A 143 -9.01 -12.47 -4.53
C GLU A 143 -8.38 -11.74 -5.72
N GLN A 144 -9.11 -10.83 -6.36
CA GLN A 144 -8.57 -9.96 -7.42
C GLN A 144 -7.40 -9.10 -6.93
N LYS A 145 -7.50 -8.49 -5.73
CA LYS A 145 -6.40 -7.71 -5.15
C LYS A 145 -5.18 -8.57 -4.83
N LYS A 146 -5.38 -9.82 -4.38
CA LYS A 146 -4.28 -10.76 -4.14
C LYS A 146 -3.61 -11.16 -5.46
N GLU A 147 -4.39 -11.43 -6.51
CA GLU A 147 -3.84 -11.73 -7.83
C GLU A 147 -3.03 -10.57 -8.41
N GLU A 148 -3.56 -9.35 -8.35
CA GLU A 148 -2.85 -8.15 -8.82
C GLU A 148 -1.54 -7.93 -8.05
N ALA A 149 -1.57 -8.12 -6.72
CA ALA A 149 -0.38 -8.00 -5.89
C ALA A 149 0.67 -9.07 -6.23
N ILE A 150 0.26 -10.32 -6.49
CA ILE A 150 1.15 -11.39 -6.92
C ILE A 150 1.75 -11.06 -8.29
N LYS A 151 0.93 -10.64 -9.26
CA LYS A 151 1.40 -10.24 -10.60
C LYS A 151 2.44 -9.11 -10.53
N ALA A 152 2.20 -8.10 -9.69
CA ALA A 152 3.15 -7.01 -9.46
C ALA A 152 4.46 -7.50 -8.84
N LYS A 153 4.41 -8.42 -7.86
CA LYS A 153 5.61 -9.04 -7.28
C LYS A 153 6.42 -9.81 -8.34
N ILE A 154 5.75 -10.58 -9.19
CA ILE A 154 6.40 -11.35 -10.26
C ILE A 154 7.10 -10.43 -11.26
N GLU A 155 6.45 -9.35 -11.66
CA GLU A 155 7.05 -8.37 -12.59
C GLU A 155 8.28 -7.70 -11.96
N TYR A 156 8.20 -7.32 -10.68
CA TYR A 156 9.36 -6.79 -9.94
C TYR A 156 10.50 -7.82 -9.84
N THR A 157 10.19 -9.08 -9.52
CA THR A 157 11.19 -10.16 -9.47
C THR A 157 11.87 -10.34 -10.83
N LEU A 158 11.12 -10.34 -11.93
CA LEU A 158 11.68 -10.44 -13.28
C LEU A 158 12.63 -9.28 -13.59
N GLN A 159 12.23 -8.04 -13.28
CA GLN A 159 13.07 -6.86 -13.49
C GLN A 159 14.39 -6.92 -12.71
N GLU A 160 14.34 -7.30 -11.43
CA GLU A 160 15.54 -7.39 -10.60
C GLU A 160 16.43 -8.56 -11.03
N VAL A 161 15.86 -9.69 -11.45
CA VAL A 161 16.63 -10.80 -12.03
C VAL A 161 17.35 -10.34 -13.30
N THR A 162 16.70 -9.59 -14.17
CA THR A 162 17.34 -9.03 -15.38
C THR A 162 18.50 -8.09 -15.02
N LYS A 163 18.33 -7.21 -14.03
CA LYS A 163 19.42 -6.33 -13.55
C LYS A 163 20.59 -7.11 -12.97
N ILE A 164 20.30 -8.15 -12.18
CA ILE A 164 21.31 -9.04 -11.61
C ILE A 164 22.13 -9.67 -12.74
N LEU A 165 21.46 -10.27 -13.73
CA LEU A 165 22.12 -10.91 -14.87
C LEU A 165 22.98 -9.94 -15.68
N GLN A 166 22.52 -8.70 -15.90
CA GLN A 166 23.32 -7.66 -16.56
C GLN A 166 24.61 -7.34 -15.79
N THR A 167 24.56 -7.39 -14.45
CA THR A 167 25.70 -7.08 -13.58
C THR A 167 26.77 -8.17 -13.61
N ILE A 168 26.35 -9.44 -13.77
CA ILE A 168 27.23 -10.62 -13.80
C ILE A 168 27.46 -11.17 -15.22
N ASP A 169 27.01 -10.47 -16.25
CA ASP A 169 26.93 -10.98 -17.63
C ASP A 169 28.27 -11.51 -18.14
N LYS A 170 29.35 -10.76 -17.90
CA LYS A 170 30.71 -11.10 -18.34
C LYS A 170 31.28 -12.36 -17.68
N ASP A 171 30.75 -12.70 -16.50
CA ASP A 171 31.25 -13.78 -15.66
C ASP A 171 30.43 -15.08 -15.86
N LEU A 172 29.31 -14.99 -16.60
CA LEU A 172 28.42 -16.12 -16.88
C LEU A 172 28.84 -16.92 -18.10
N ASP A 173 28.93 -18.25 -17.97
CA ASP A 173 29.05 -19.13 -19.12
C ASP A 173 27.74 -19.21 -19.91
N ALA A 174 27.84 -19.55 -21.20
CA ALA A 174 26.70 -19.57 -22.12
C ALA A 174 25.63 -20.60 -21.72
N VAL A 175 26.02 -21.71 -21.07
CA VAL A 175 25.10 -22.79 -20.67
C VAL A 175 24.23 -22.32 -19.52
N SER A 176 24.86 -21.79 -18.46
CA SER A 176 24.17 -21.20 -17.32
C SER A 176 23.24 -20.06 -17.73
N ARG A 177 23.68 -19.22 -18.69
CA ARG A 177 22.87 -18.12 -19.24
C ARG A 177 21.61 -18.64 -19.92
N ALA A 178 21.75 -19.67 -20.77
CA ALA A 178 20.64 -20.28 -21.47
C ALA A 178 19.63 -20.92 -20.49
N GLU A 179 20.11 -21.54 -19.41
CA GLU A 179 19.25 -22.15 -18.40
C GLU A 179 18.40 -21.11 -17.65
N ILE A 180 19.02 -20.00 -17.20
CA ILE A 180 18.28 -18.93 -16.53
C ILE A 180 17.31 -18.24 -17.49
N ASN A 181 17.72 -17.96 -18.73
CA ASN A 181 16.84 -17.37 -19.74
C ASN A 181 15.64 -18.27 -20.05
N LYS A 182 15.84 -19.59 -20.11
CA LYS A 182 14.73 -20.54 -20.27
C LYS A 182 13.72 -20.46 -19.13
N LYS A 183 14.17 -20.22 -17.89
CA LYS A 183 13.30 -20.02 -16.71
C LYS A 183 12.60 -18.66 -16.73
N ILE A 184 13.28 -17.60 -17.17
CA ILE A 184 12.69 -16.27 -17.40
C ILE A 184 11.60 -16.37 -18.47
N ASP A 185 11.87 -17.01 -19.59
CA ASP A 185 10.92 -17.21 -20.69
C ASP A 185 9.69 -18.02 -20.23
N LYS A 186 9.92 -19.09 -19.44
CA LYS A 186 8.84 -19.84 -18.80
C LYS A 186 7.98 -18.91 -17.96
N LEU A 187 8.57 -18.11 -17.09
CA LEU A 187 7.85 -17.20 -16.19
C LEU A 187 7.09 -16.11 -16.97
N LEU A 188 7.70 -15.52 -18.01
CA LEU A 188 7.06 -14.54 -18.89
C LEU A 188 5.84 -15.09 -19.63
N ARG A 189 5.87 -16.36 -20.06
CA ARG A 189 4.73 -17.02 -20.71
C ARG A 189 3.57 -17.25 -19.74
N ILE A 190 3.87 -17.56 -18.49
CA ILE A 190 2.85 -17.98 -17.50
C ILE A 190 2.40 -16.84 -16.58
N LYS A 191 3.03 -15.66 -16.62
CA LYS A 191 2.72 -14.54 -15.71
C LYS A 191 1.28 -14.03 -15.78
N HIS A 192 0.57 -14.32 -16.89
CA HIS A 192 -0.85 -13.99 -17.09
C HIS A 192 -1.79 -15.18 -16.84
N SER A 193 -1.28 -16.33 -16.41
CA SER A 193 -2.08 -17.50 -16.04
C SER A 193 -2.92 -17.22 -14.80
N SER A 194 -4.07 -17.89 -14.68
CA SER A 194 -4.90 -17.85 -13.46
C SER A 194 -4.33 -18.71 -12.32
N ASN A 195 -3.40 -19.62 -12.60
CA ASN A 195 -2.79 -20.48 -11.58
C ASN A 195 -1.65 -19.77 -10.85
N MET A 196 -1.99 -18.98 -9.81
CA MET A 196 -1.02 -18.19 -9.05
C MET A 196 0.06 -19.04 -8.36
N ASP A 197 -0.31 -20.21 -7.83
CA ASP A 197 0.64 -21.11 -7.15
C ASP A 197 1.71 -21.63 -8.12
N TYR A 198 1.33 -21.93 -9.36
CA TYR A 198 2.27 -22.35 -10.40
C TYR A 198 3.22 -21.22 -10.81
N ILE A 199 2.73 -19.97 -10.86
CA ILE A 199 3.56 -18.80 -11.15
C ILE A 199 4.56 -18.58 -10.01
N LEU A 200 4.11 -18.61 -8.75
CA LEU A 200 4.95 -18.46 -7.56
C LEU A 200 6.02 -19.55 -7.51
N THR A 201 5.65 -20.81 -7.71
CA THR A 201 6.59 -21.94 -7.73
C THR A 201 7.63 -21.77 -8.83
N SER A 202 7.23 -21.34 -10.03
CA SER A 202 8.15 -21.09 -11.14
C SER A 202 9.10 -19.92 -10.87
N ALA A 203 8.65 -18.88 -10.16
CA ALA A 203 9.49 -17.77 -9.73
C ALA A 203 10.47 -18.19 -8.61
N GLU A 204 10.06 -19.05 -7.67
CA GLU A 204 10.97 -19.64 -6.70
C GLU A 204 12.03 -20.52 -7.36
N GLU A 205 11.65 -21.34 -8.34
CA GLU A 205 12.59 -22.17 -9.12
C GLU A 205 13.65 -21.30 -9.83
N LEU A 206 13.23 -20.14 -10.37
CA LEU A 206 14.15 -19.17 -10.98
C LEU A 206 15.13 -18.61 -9.96
N LEU A 207 14.63 -18.17 -8.80
CA LEU A 207 15.47 -17.58 -7.74
C LEU A 207 16.40 -18.62 -7.12
N LYS A 208 15.97 -19.87 -6.93
CA LYS A 208 16.84 -20.97 -6.46
C LYS A 208 17.97 -21.24 -7.47
N SER A 209 17.66 -21.28 -8.77
CA SER A 209 18.69 -21.44 -9.79
C SER A 209 19.70 -20.27 -9.82
N LEU A 210 19.29 -19.04 -9.47
CA LEU A 210 20.24 -17.93 -9.31
C LEU A 210 21.14 -18.08 -8.07
N ILE A 211 20.63 -18.67 -6.98
CA ILE A 211 21.45 -18.99 -5.80
C ILE A 211 22.48 -20.07 -6.15
N ASP A 212 22.04 -21.13 -6.85
CA ASP A 212 22.92 -22.21 -7.29
C ASP A 212 24.00 -21.71 -8.26
N LEU A 213 23.63 -20.79 -9.16
CA LEU A 213 24.55 -20.07 -10.03
C LEU A 213 25.55 -19.22 -9.24
N GLY A 214 25.10 -18.56 -8.17
CA GLY A 214 26.00 -17.87 -7.25
C GLY A 214 27.07 -18.80 -6.68
N TYR A 215 26.68 -19.99 -6.23
CA TYR A 215 27.61 -20.99 -5.72
C TYR A 215 28.60 -21.49 -6.77
N SER A 216 28.17 -21.71 -8.02
CA SER A 216 29.08 -22.13 -9.10
C SER A 216 30.05 -21.02 -9.53
N LEU A 217 29.66 -19.75 -9.36
CA LEU A 217 30.48 -18.59 -9.68
C LEU A 217 31.44 -18.17 -8.57
N LYS A 218 31.33 -18.74 -7.37
CA LYS A 218 32.12 -18.35 -6.18
C LYS A 218 33.64 -18.28 -6.43
N GLU A 219 34.16 -19.10 -7.35
CA GLU A 219 35.58 -19.11 -7.72
C GLU A 219 35.95 -18.11 -8.83
N LYS A 220 34.97 -17.62 -9.58
CA LYS A 220 35.16 -16.76 -10.77
C LYS A 220 34.85 -15.29 -10.51
N ILE A 221 33.94 -14.97 -9.60
CA ILE A 221 33.56 -13.59 -9.27
C ILE A 221 34.19 -13.12 -7.96
N SER A 222 34.38 -11.80 -7.83
CA SER A 222 34.77 -11.18 -6.56
C SER A 222 33.80 -11.60 -5.44
N GLN A 223 34.33 -11.86 -4.24
CA GLN A 223 33.53 -12.21 -3.05
C GLN A 223 32.42 -11.18 -2.77
N GLU A 224 32.66 -9.90 -3.07
CA GLU A 224 31.68 -8.83 -2.90
C GLU A 224 30.48 -9.01 -3.84
N LYS A 225 30.72 -9.29 -5.13
CA LYS A 225 29.67 -9.55 -6.12
C LYS A 225 28.89 -10.83 -5.80
N HIS A 226 29.57 -11.88 -5.34
CA HIS A 226 28.93 -13.11 -4.88
C HIS A 226 27.98 -12.82 -3.71
N MET A 227 28.45 -12.08 -2.71
CA MET A 227 27.65 -11.75 -1.54
C MET A 227 26.48 -10.85 -1.90
N GLU A 228 26.67 -9.88 -2.80
CA GLU A 228 25.61 -9.02 -3.32
C GLU A 228 24.52 -9.83 -4.06
N LEU A 229 24.94 -10.74 -4.95
CA LEU A 229 24.04 -11.66 -5.65
C LEU A 229 23.24 -12.50 -4.65
N GLU A 230 23.93 -13.16 -3.72
CA GLU A 230 23.29 -14.04 -2.73
C GLU A 230 22.29 -13.27 -1.84
N ILE A 231 22.65 -12.06 -1.40
CA ILE A 231 21.77 -11.21 -0.59
C ILE A 231 20.54 -10.80 -1.40
N LYS A 232 20.72 -10.24 -2.61
CA LYS A 232 19.62 -9.79 -3.45
C LYS A 232 18.69 -10.93 -3.83
N THR A 233 19.21 -12.09 -4.20
CA THR A 233 18.39 -13.25 -4.56
C THR A 233 17.64 -13.81 -3.35
N LYS A 234 18.26 -13.84 -2.15
CA LYS A 234 17.56 -14.24 -0.91
C LYS A 234 16.50 -13.23 -0.49
N GLU A 235 16.74 -11.94 -0.69
CA GLU A 235 15.76 -10.88 -0.45
C GLU A 235 14.55 -11.03 -1.38
N LEU A 236 14.78 -11.23 -2.69
CA LEU A 236 13.73 -11.51 -3.66
C LEU A 236 12.93 -12.76 -3.29
N LEU A 237 13.61 -13.83 -2.88
CA LEU A 237 12.95 -15.08 -2.48
C LEU A 237 12.11 -14.88 -1.22
N SER A 238 12.61 -14.13 -0.23
CA SER A 238 11.85 -13.76 0.95
C SER A 238 10.61 -12.93 0.57
N ASN A 239 10.76 -11.90 -0.26
CA ASN A 239 9.66 -11.06 -0.71
C ASN A 239 8.59 -11.83 -1.50
N LEU A 240 9.01 -12.83 -2.27
CA LEU A 240 8.13 -13.72 -3.01
C LEU A 240 7.35 -14.67 -2.08
N THR A 241 8.05 -15.32 -1.15
CA THR A 241 7.49 -16.30 -0.19
C THR A 241 6.75 -15.68 0.99
N ARG A 242 6.92 -14.37 1.22
CA ARG A 242 6.15 -13.60 2.20
C ARG A 242 4.73 -13.39 1.66
N SER A 243 3.94 -14.47 1.69
CA SER A 243 2.51 -14.48 1.41
C SER A 243 1.74 -14.98 2.65
N THR A 244 0.78 -14.18 3.11
CA THR A 244 -0.36 -14.54 4.00
C THR A 244 -0.15 -14.88 5.48
N GLY A 245 1.06 -14.75 6.05
CA GLY A 245 1.21 -14.79 7.52
C GLY A 245 0.60 -13.55 8.20
N PRO A 246 0.09 -13.64 9.46
CA PRO A 246 -0.33 -12.47 10.20
C PRO A 246 0.83 -11.49 10.29
N LYS A 247 0.63 -10.27 9.80
CA LYS A 247 1.64 -9.19 9.87
C LYS A 247 2.09 -9.04 11.31
N SER A 248 3.40 -8.89 11.51
CA SER A 248 3.89 -8.53 12.85
C SER A 248 3.31 -7.18 13.26
N LEU A 249 3.12 -6.94 14.57
CA LEU A 249 2.61 -5.65 15.06
C LEU A 249 3.44 -4.48 14.55
N ALA A 250 4.75 -4.65 14.40
CA ALA A 250 5.64 -3.64 13.83
C ALA A 250 5.31 -3.37 12.35
N GLU A 251 5.08 -4.40 11.54
CA GLU A 251 4.69 -4.25 10.12
C GLU A 251 3.30 -3.62 9.96
N ASP A 252 2.34 -3.97 10.82
CA ASP A 252 1.00 -3.36 10.79
C ASP A 252 1.07 -1.87 11.16
N VAL A 253 1.88 -1.52 12.17
CA VAL A 253 2.13 -0.12 12.52
C VAL A 253 2.85 0.62 11.39
N ILE A 254 3.89 0.03 10.77
CA ILE A 254 4.59 0.63 9.63
C ILE A 254 3.62 0.86 8.46
N THR A 255 2.79 -0.13 8.11
CA THR A 255 1.84 0.04 7.00
C THR A 255 0.73 1.05 7.31
N LYS A 256 0.32 1.21 8.57
CA LYS A 256 -0.57 2.30 8.98
C LYS A 256 0.10 3.67 8.87
N ILE A 257 1.36 3.77 9.27
CA ILE A 257 2.17 4.98 9.11
C ILE A 257 2.27 5.36 7.63
N GLU A 258 2.61 4.41 6.75
CA GLU A 258 2.73 4.64 5.31
C GLU A 258 1.41 5.06 4.65
N LYS A 259 0.30 4.42 5.02
CA LYS A 259 -1.04 4.82 4.56
C LYS A 259 -1.39 6.24 5.00
N TRP A 260 -1.04 6.61 6.24
CA TRP A 260 -1.26 7.97 6.72
C TRP A 260 -0.39 8.98 5.95
N GLN A 261 0.91 8.68 5.77
CA GLN A 261 1.83 9.55 5.04
C GLN A 261 1.42 9.76 3.59
N THR A 262 0.98 8.70 2.90
CA THR A 262 0.53 8.78 1.50
C THR A 262 -0.81 9.50 1.35
N SER A 263 -1.77 9.29 2.26
CA SER A 263 -3.05 10.00 2.25
C SER A 263 -2.94 11.49 2.59
N HIS A 264 -1.85 11.91 3.22
CA HIS A 264 -1.60 13.31 3.60
C HIS A 264 -0.41 13.94 2.83
N ALA A 265 0.10 13.26 1.80
CA ALA A 265 1.11 13.80 0.91
C ALA A 265 0.48 14.80 -0.07
N VAL A 266 0.31 16.04 0.39
CA VAL A 266 0.06 17.20 -0.49
C VAL A 266 1.42 17.66 -1.04
N ALA A 267 1.44 18.21 -2.26
CA ALA A 267 2.65 18.78 -2.87
C ALA A 267 3.46 19.61 -1.84
N GLU A 268 4.79 19.41 -1.80
CA GLU A 268 5.69 19.86 -0.72
C GLU A 268 5.56 21.35 -0.34
N GLU A 269 5.13 22.18 -1.29
CA GLU A 269 4.94 23.61 -1.10
C GLU A 269 3.72 23.96 -0.22
N ASN A 270 2.69 23.11 -0.15
CA ASN A 270 1.42 23.41 0.52
C ASN A 270 1.11 22.51 1.73
N THR A 271 2.07 21.72 2.21
CA THR A 271 1.85 20.88 3.39
C THR A 271 1.84 21.74 4.67
N PRO A 272 0.75 21.68 5.48
CA PRO A 272 0.68 22.42 6.74
C PRO A 272 1.85 22.06 7.67
N ILE A 273 2.36 23.03 8.44
CA ILE A 273 3.48 22.84 9.39
C ILE A 273 3.20 21.66 10.35
N ILE A 274 1.95 21.52 10.80
CA ILE A 274 1.50 20.43 11.67
C ILE A 274 1.68 19.07 10.99
N VAL A 275 1.33 18.96 9.70
CA VAL A 275 1.49 17.72 8.92
C VAL A 275 2.97 17.38 8.76
N LYS A 276 3.83 18.38 8.51
CA LYS A 276 5.30 18.19 8.45
C LYS A 276 5.85 17.68 9.79
N ALA A 277 5.43 18.25 10.91
CA ALA A 277 5.85 17.82 12.24
C ALA A 277 5.41 16.38 12.56
N VAL A 278 4.14 16.04 12.30
CA VAL A 278 3.64 14.66 12.49
C VAL A 278 4.37 13.68 11.57
N ASN A 279 4.65 14.05 10.33
CA ASN A 279 5.39 13.21 9.39
C ASN A 279 6.83 12.93 9.87
N ASN A 280 7.51 13.92 10.47
CA ASN A 280 8.83 13.75 11.06
C ASN A 280 8.82 12.79 12.27
N VAL A 281 7.78 12.87 13.12
CA VAL A 281 7.61 11.93 14.23
C VAL A 281 7.33 10.52 13.72
N LEU A 282 6.38 10.37 12.79
CA LEU A 282 6.00 9.07 12.25
C LEU A 282 7.13 8.40 11.46
N SER A 283 7.92 9.16 10.70
CA SER A 283 9.12 8.63 10.03
C SER A 283 10.20 8.18 11.01
N SER A 284 10.33 8.87 12.15
CA SER A 284 11.23 8.44 13.23
C SER A 284 10.76 7.15 13.88
N ILE A 285 9.45 7.00 14.12
CA ILE A 285 8.83 5.77 14.62
C ILE A 285 9.00 4.63 13.60
N LYS A 286 8.79 4.90 12.30
CA LYS A 286 9.00 3.94 11.21
C LYS A 286 10.44 3.42 11.20
N LYS A 287 11.44 4.31 11.20
CA LYS A 287 12.87 3.94 11.27
C LYS A 287 13.24 3.14 12.52
N PHE A 288 12.53 3.36 13.63
CA PHE A 288 12.73 2.61 14.86
C PHE A 288 12.14 1.19 14.78
N LEU A 289 10.97 1.04 14.15
CA LEU A 289 10.27 -0.23 14.00
C LEU A 289 10.80 -1.07 12.82
N GLU A 290 11.42 -0.44 11.83
CA GLU A 290 12.07 -1.11 10.71
C GLU A 290 13.23 -1.96 11.21
N THR A 291 13.01 -3.28 11.22
CA THR A 291 14.12 -4.23 11.33
C THR A 291 14.91 -4.22 10.03
N PRO A 292 16.24 -3.99 10.08
CA PRO A 292 17.10 -4.11 8.91
C PRO A 292 16.89 -5.46 8.21
N PRO A 293 16.89 -5.49 6.86
CA PRO A 293 16.60 -6.71 6.09
C PRO A 293 17.56 -7.85 6.45
N GLU A 294 18.81 -7.51 6.77
CA GLU A 294 19.85 -8.43 7.27
C GLU A 294 19.44 -9.14 8.57
N ILE A 295 18.78 -8.44 9.50
CA ILE A 295 18.28 -9.02 10.76
C ILE A 295 17.04 -9.87 10.48
N SER A 296 16.17 -9.43 9.58
CA SER A 296 14.96 -10.17 9.20
C SER A 296 15.32 -11.52 8.58
N SER A 297 16.20 -11.53 7.58
CA SER A 297 16.58 -12.76 6.87
C SER A 297 17.22 -13.80 7.79
N ILE A 298 18.08 -13.38 8.73
CA ILE A 298 18.67 -14.29 9.72
C ILE A 298 17.60 -14.83 10.70
N LYS A 299 16.63 -14.01 11.12
CA LYS A 299 15.52 -14.48 11.96
C LYS A 299 14.65 -15.51 11.22
N ASP A 300 14.38 -15.28 9.94
CA ASP A 300 13.60 -16.20 9.11
C ASP A 300 14.35 -17.52 8.90
N GLN A 301 15.66 -17.47 8.69
CA GLN A 301 16.51 -18.68 8.67
C GLN A 301 16.44 -19.45 10.00
N ILE A 302 16.52 -18.76 11.14
CA ILE A 302 16.39 -19.40 12.47
C ILE A 302 15.00 -20.03 12.64
N ALA A 303 13.94 -19.36 12.18
CA ALA A 303 12.58 -19.90 12.22
C ALA A 303 12.43 -21.15 11.34
N SER A 304 13.01 -21.13 10.14
CA SER A 304 13.07 -22.30 9.24
C SER A 304 13.81 -23.47 9.89
N TYR A 305 14.96 -23.24 10.51
CA TYR A 305 15.68 -24.29 11.25
C TYR A 305 14.88 -24.83 12.44
N ASN A 306 14.15 -23.98 13.16
CA ASN A 306 13.26 -24.46 14.23
C ASN A 306 12.17 -25.39 13.69
N LYS A 307 11.57 -25.05 12.53
CA LYS A 307 10.57 -25.89 11.87
C LYS A 307 11.17 -27.22 11.42
N GLN A 308 12.35 -27.21 10.80
CA GLN A 308 13.06 -28.43 10.39
C GLN A 308 13.40 -29.33 11.60
N LEU A 309 13.90 -28.75 12.69
CA LEU A 309 14.18 -29.49 13.92
C LEU A 309 12.92 -30.15 14.49
N TRP A 310 11.78 -29.45 14.43
CA TRP A 310 10.51 -30.01 14.90
C TRP A 310 10.04 -31.18 14.02
N GLU A 311 10.12 -31.06 12.69
CA GLU A 311 9.79 -32.15 11.78
C GLU A 311 10.74 -33.36 11.93
N LEU A 312 12.04 -33.13 12.09
CA LEU A 312 13.01 -34.19 12.36
C LEU A 312 12.77 -34.86 13.71
N ALA A 313 12.44 -34.10 14.75
CA ALA A 313 12.06 -34.66 16.05
C ALA A 313 10.80 -35.52 15.94
N LYS A 314 9.78 -35.04 15.21
CA LYS A 314 8.56 -35.82 14.92
C LYS A 314 8.87 -37.11 14.17
N LEU A 315 9.78 -37.07 13.19
CA LEU A 315 10.21 -38.24 12.44
C LEU A 315 10.95 -39.26 13.33
N TYR A 316 11.82 -38.77 14.22
CA TYR A 316 12.56 -39.60 15.18
C TYR A 316 11.64 -40.45 16.08
N PHE A 317 10.51 -39.88 16.51
CA PHE A 317 9.53 -40.58 17.34
C PHE A 317 8.59 -41.50 16.56
N LYS A 318 8.43 -41.30 15.25
CA LYS A 318 7.54 -42.11 14.40
C LYS A 318 8.17 -43.39 13.89
N GLU A 319 9.45 -43.38 13.54
CA GLU A 319 10.10 -44.52 12.89
C GLU A 319 10.66 -45.55 13.89
N PRO A 320 10.36 -46.86 13.77
CA PRO A 320 10.83 -47.88 14.71
C PRO A 320 12.28 -48.36 14.42
N ALA A 321 12.76 -48.26 13.19
CA ALA A 321 14.06 -48.82 12.78
C ALA A 321 15.26 -48.02 13.35
N LYS A 322 16.22 -48.74 13.97
CA LYS A 322 17.39 -48.13 14.64
C LYS A 322 18.32 -47.37 13.67
N GLU A 323 18.56 -47.93 12.48
CA GLU A 323 19.42 -47.30 11.47
C GLU A 323 18.85 -45.95 10.97
N TYR A 324 17.52 -45.85 10.86
CA TYR A 324 16.85 -44.60 10.51
C TYR A 324 16.97 -43.56 11.63
N LYS A 325 16.84 -43.98 12.90
CA LYS A 325 17.02 -43.09 14.06
C LYS A 325 18.42 -42.49 14.11
N GLU A 326 19.45 -43.26 13.79
CA GLU A 326 20.84 -42.77 13.77
C GLU A 326 21.05 -41.70 12.67
N LYS A 327 20.48 -41.90 11.48
CA LYS A 327 20.47 -40.88 10.41
C LYS A 327 19.69 -39.62 10.80
N VAL A 328 18.54 -39.76 11.45
CA VAL A 328 17.76 -38.60 11.93
C VAL A 328 18.51 -37.84 13.01
N ILE A 329 19.19 -38.53 13.94
CA ILE A 329 20.04 -37.88 14.96
C ILE A 329 21.17 -37.08 14.31
N SER A 330 21.83 -37.62 13.29
CA SER A 330 22.91 -36.89 12.61
C SER A 330 22.38 -35.65 11.89
N SER A 331 21.22 -35.74 11.21
CA SER A 331 20.55 -34.59 10.61
C SER A 331 20.14 -33.54 11.65
N ILE A 332 19.58 -33.95 12.79
CA ILE A 332 19.24 -33.03 13.90
C ILE A 332 20.48 -32.29 14.39
N LYS A 333 21.61 -33.00 14.60
CA LYS A 333 22.87 -32.38 15.01
C LYS A 333 23.33 -31.34 13.99
N THR A 334 23.30 -31.67 12.69
CA THR A 334 23.68 -30.74 11.63
C THR A 334 22.80 -29.48 11.62
N VAL A 335 21.46 -29.64 11.61
CA VAL A 335 20.52 -28.50 11.62
C VAL A 335 20.68 -27.67 12.91
N TRP A 336 20.93 -28.31 14.05
CA TRP A 336 21.19 -27.62 15.32
C TRP A 336 22.46 -26.78 15.27
N THR A 337 23.54 -27.31 14.70
CA THR A 337 24.79 -26.57 14.54
C THR A 337 24.63 -25.35 13.62
N GLU A 338 23.92 -25.50 12.50
CA GLU A 338 23.64 -24.38 11.58
C GLU A 338 22.75 -23.33 12.23
N ARG A 339 21.74 -23.74 13.01
CA ARG A 339 20.93 -22.82 13.82
C ARG A 339 21.76 -22.05 14.85
N LYS A 340 22.73 -22.70 15.50
CA LYS A 340 23.62 -22.05 16.46
C LYS A 340 24.48 -20.99 15.77
N LYS A 341 25.08 -21.32 14.62
CA LYS A 341 25.82 -20.36 13.77
C LYS A 341 24.95 -19.18 13.35
N ALA A 342 23.72 -19.42 12.91
CA ALA A 342 22.78 -18.36 12.54
C ALA A 342 22.44 -17.43 13.73
N LYS A 343 22.31 -17.97 14.94
CA LYS A 343 22.13 -17.16 16.16
C LYS A 343 23.36 -16.32 16.50
N GLU A 344 24.57 -16.88 16.36
CA GLU A 344 25.81 -16.16 16.55
C GLU A 344 25.96 -15.02 15.53
N ASN A 345 25.67 -15.31 14.26
CA ASN A 345 25.62 -14.31 13.19
C ASN A 345 24.61 -13.20 13.50
N LEU A 346 23.41 -13.52 13.99
CA LEU A 346 22.42 -12.52 14.40
C LEU A 346 22.97 -11.55 15.46
N VAL A 347 23.73 -12.07 16.43
CA VAL A 347 24.36 -11.25 17.47
C VAL A 347 25.48 -10.38 16.89
N LEU A 348 26.33 -10.95 16.02
CA LEU A 348 27.40 -10.22 15.35
C LEU A 348 26.87 -9.11 14.44
N THR A 349 25.88 -9.40 13.58
CA THR A 349 25.23 -8.41 12.72
C THR A 349 24.59 -7.30 13.54
N LYS A 350 23.94 -7.61 14.66
CA LYS A 350 23.41 -6.58 15.57
C LYS A 350 24.50 -5.68 16.16
N LYS A 351 25.66 -6.25 16.52
CA LYS A 351 26.81 -5.47 17.01
C LYS A 351 27.37 -4.57 15.91
N MET A 352 27.61 -5.12 14.71
CA MET A 352 28.11 -4.37 13.56
C MET A 352 27.17 -3.23 13.17
N LEU A 353 25.86 -3.47 13.14
CA LEU A 353 24.87 -2.42 12.87
C LEU A 353 24.84 -1.33 13.95
N LYS A 354 25.01 -1.72 15.22
CA LYS A 354 25.12 -0.76 16.33
C LYS A 354 26.40 0.07 16.21
N GLU A 355 27.51 -0.53 15.80
CA GLU A 355 28.77 0.16 15.57
C GLU A 355 28.70 1.08 14.35
N LYS A 356 28.18 0.62 13.20
CA LYS A 356 27.90 1.47 12.04
C LYS A 356 27.03 2.67 12.39
N LYS A 357 25.99 2.48 13.22
CA LYS A 357 25.15 3.57 13.73
C LYS A 357 25.94 4.55 14.61
N LYS A 358 26.88 4.07 15.43
CA LYS A 358 27.75 4.94 16.24
C LYS A 358 28.76 5.70 15.38
N THR A 359 29.35 5.06 14.38
CA THR A 359 30.36 5.65 13.49
C THR A 359 29.74 6.69 12.55
N ASN A 360 28.50 6.48 12.10
CA ASN A 360 27.77 7.46 11.29
C ASN A 360 27.07 8.55 12.13
N GLN A 361 27.09 8.45 13.46
CA GLN A 361 26.65 9.51 14.38
C GLN A 361 27.81 10.44 14.74
N ILE A 362 28.53 10.95 13.73
CA ILE A 362 29.39 12.12 13.91
C ILE A 362 28.44 13.32 14.06
N TYR A 363 28.15 13.63 15.33
CA TYR A 363 27.64 14.87 15.92
C TYR A 363 26.98 15.90 14.99
N GLU A 364 25.75 15.63 14.53
CA GLU A 364 24.76 16.69 14.50
C GLU A 364 23.91 16.53 15.75
N GLU A 365 24.08 17.43 16.74
CA GLU A 365 23.10 17.53 17.82
C GLU A 365 21.73 17.77 17.15
N PRO A 366 20.73 16.94 17.45
CA PRO A 366 19.42 17.13 16.83
C PRO A 366 18.94 18.52 17.23
N LEU A 367 18.58 19.35 16.26
CA LEU A 367 18.09 20.74 16.47
C LEU A 367 17.07 20.85 17.60
N ILE A 368 16.27 19.81 17.80
CA ILE A 368 15.27 19.67 18.87
C ILE A 368 15.90 19.74 20.27
N LEU A 369 17.07 19.13 20.47
CA LEU A 369 17.74 19.11 21.78
C LEU A 369 18.28 20.49 22.14
N SER A 370 18.93 21.17 21.20
CA SER A 370 19.37 22.56 21.37
C SER A 370 18.18 23.47 21.67
N PHE A 371 17.08 23.34 20.93
CA PHE A 371 15.85 24.07 21.22
C PHE A 371 15.28 23.77 22.62
N LEU A 372 15.28 22.51 23.06
CA LEU A 372 14.80 22.13 24.39
C LEU A 372 15.68 22.68 25.51
N GLU A 373 16.99 22.75 25.31
CA GLU A 373 17.94 23.35 26.27
C GLU A 373 17.71 24.88 26.38
N GLU A 374 17.50 25.56 25.25
CA GLU A 374 17.11 26.96 25.21
C GLU A 374 15.76 27.20 25.88
N LEU A 375 14.75 26.38 25.56
CA LEU A 375 13.41 26.45 26.15
C LEU A 375 13.46 26.21 27.66
N THR A 376 14.26 25.26 28.13
CA THR A 376 14.44 25.00 29.56
C THR A 376 15.04 26.20 30.27
N THR A 377 16.06 26.83 29.66
CA THR A 377 16.71 28.03 30.19
C THR A 377 15.74 29.22 30.22
N PHE A 378 15.03 29.46 29.12
CA PHE A 378 14.05 30.53 29.00
C PHE A 378 12.91 30.38 30.00
N THR A 379 12.30 29.20 30.08
CA THR A 379 11.20 28.92 31.02
C THR A 379 11.66 29.01 32.47
N GLY A 380 12.91 28.64 32.78
CA GLY A 380 13.49 28.79 34.11
C GLY A 380 13.60 30.25 34.54
N TRP A 381 14.12 31.12 33.67
CA TRP A 381 14.18 32.56 33.92
C TRP A 381 12.78 33.17 34.04
N LEU A 382 11.89 32.82 33.12
CA LEU A 382 10.51 33.32 33.13
C LEU A 382 9.77 32.93 34.42
N LEU A 383 9.94 31.69 34.88
CA LEU A 383 9.37 31.20 36.13
C LEU A 383 9.93 31.97 37.33
N LEU A 384 11.26 32.20 37.37
CA LEU A 384 11.90 32.99 38.42
C LEU A 384 11.30 34.40 38.51
N PHE A 385 11.14 35.08 37.37
CA PHE A 385 10.53 36.41 37.32
C PHE A 385 9.08 36.39 37.82
N TYR A 386 8.28 35.43 37.38
CA TYR A 386 6.88 35.36 37.81
C TYR A 386 6.73 35.04 39.29
N ILE A 387 7.55 34.15 39.84
CA ILE A 387 7.54 33.84 41.27
C ILE A 387 7.98 35.06 42.09
N ALA A 388 9.07 35.73 41.69
CA ALA A 388 9.53 36.94 42.35
C ALA A 388 8.47 38.05 42.31
N TYR A 389 7.81 38.23 41.17
CA TYR A 389 6.72 39.19 41.00
C TYR A 389 5.51 38.84 41.88
N TYR A 390 5.10 37.57 41.92
CA TYR A 390 4.02 37.08 42.77
C TYR A 390 4.29 37.37 44.25
N PHE A 391 5.47 37.01 44.75
CA PHE A 391 5.82 37.23 46.15
C PHE A 391 5.99 38.70 46.49
N THR A 392 6.55 39.51 45.58
CA THR A 392 6.66 40.97 45.77
C THR A 392 5.27 41.60 45.84
N SER A 393 4.39 41.24 44.92
CA SER A 393 2.98 41.66 44.89
C SER A 393 2.25 41.27 46.17
N LEU A 394 2.36 40.02 46.60
CA LEU A 394 1.76 39.54 47.83
C LEU A 394 2.30 40.29 49.06
N TYR A 395 3.62 40.49 49.13
CA TYR A 395 4.27 41.18 50.23
C TYR A 395 3.83 42.65 50.32
N LEU A 396 3.77 43.36 49.20
CA LEU A 396 3.32 44.75 49.14
C LEU A 396 1.86 44.93 49.57
N ASN A 397 0.98 43.96 49.25
CA ASN A 397 -0.44 44.05 49.62
C ASN A 397 -0.73 43.60 51.06
N THR A 398 0.06 42.67 51.60
CA THR A 398 -0.17 42.14 52.95
C THR A 398 0.46 43.00 54.04
N LYS A 399 1.57 43.69 53.73
CA LYS A 399 2.22 44.61 54.67
C LYS A 399 1.65 46.01 54.51
N ASN A 400 1.20 46.59 55.62
CA ASN A 400 0.78 47.99 55.64
C ASN A 400 2.00 48.92 55.62
N PHE A 401 2.42 49.34 54.42
CA PHE A 401 3.50 50.31 54.22
C PHE A 401 3.05 51.78 54.31
N GLY A 402 1.78 52.04 54.64
CA GLY A 402 1.22 53.40 54.61
C GLY A 402 1.04 53.96 53.20
N ILE A 403 1.05 53.10 52.17
CA ILE A 403 0.74 53.47 50.78
C ILE A 403 -0.78 53.39 50.63
N GLU A 404 -1.45 54.53 50.47
CA GLU A 404 -2.92 54.60 50.42
C GLU A 404 -3.51 53.84 49.21
N HIS A 405 -2.79 53.82 48.08
CA HIS A 405 -3.25 53.17 46.85
C HIS A 405 -2.13 52.37 46.19
N ILE A 406 -2.20 51.04 46.33
CA ILE A 406 -1.32 50.12 45.59
C ILE A 406 -1.79 50.05 44.13
N PRO A 407 -0.88 50.22 43.14
CA PRO A 407 -1.26 50.10 41.73
C PRO A 407 -1.90 48.74 41.42
N GLN A 408 -2.96 48.71 40.60
CA GLN A 408 -3.68 47.47 40.24
C GLN A 408 -2.77 46.39 39.63
N GLY A 409 -1.64 46.77 39.01
CA GLY A 409 -0.64 45.80 38.57
C GLY A 409 -0.14 44.89 39.69
N PHE A 410 -0.09 45.35 40.94
CA PHE A 410 0.34 44.55 42.08
C PHE A 410 -0.78 43.73 42.72
N THR A 411 -2.00 43.66 42.18
CA THR A 411 -3.04 42.72 42.65
C THR A 411 -3.06 41.42 41.85
N VAL A 412 -1.95 41.11 41.16
CA VAL A 412 -1.81 39.92 40.31
C VAL A 412 -1.92 38.61 41.09
N TYR A 413 -1.62 38.61 42.40
CA TYR A 413 -1.70 37.43 43.25
C TYR A 413 -3.13 36.88 43.40
N ASP A 414 -4.16 37.71 43.16
CA ASP A 414 -5.56 37.29 43.13
C ASP A 414 -6.01 36.81 41.74
N SER A 415 -5.24 37.11 40.69
CA SER A 415 -5.57 36.72 39.32
C SER A 415 -5.45 35.21 39.12
N ARG A 416 -6.58 34.56 38.81
CA ARG A 416 -6.61 33.13 38.42
C ARG A 416 -5.81 32.87 37.15
N ILE A 417 -5.93 33.76 36.16
CA ILE A 417 -5.21 33.66 34.89
C ILE A 417 -3.70 33.63 35.13
N PHE A 418 -3.21 34.51 36.00
CA PHE A 418 -1.78 34.53 36.33
C PHE A 418 -1.34 33.22 36.99
N LYS A 419 -2.11 32.70 37.96
CA LYS A 419 -1.83 31.40 38.60
C LYS A 419 -1.76 30.27 37.57
N TYR A 420 -2.71 30.22 36.61
CA TYR A 420 -2.69 29.23 35.53
C TYR A 420 -1.43 29.33 34.67
N VAL A 421 -1.08 30.54 34.23
CA VAL A 421 0.12 30.75 33.41
C VAL A 421 1.37 30.29 34.15
N VAL A 422 1.51 30.62 35.44
CA VAL A 422 2.65 30.19 36.26
C VAL A 422 2.73 28.67 36.37
N VAL A 423 1.61 27.98 36.65
CA VAL A 423 1.62 26.52 36.76
C VAL A 423 1.89 25.84 35.42
N ILE A 424 1.36 26.35 34.32
CA ILE A 424 1.63 25.82 32.98
C ILE A 424 3.11 25.97 32.63
N ILE A 425 3.70 27.13 32.89
CA ILE A 425 5.13 27.37 32.67
C ILE A 425 5.97 26.46 33.57
N PHE A 426 5.56 26.25 34.82
CA PHE A 426 6.21 25.32 35.73
C PHE A 426 6.18 23.88 35.20
N LEU A 427 5.02 23.39 34.76
CA LEU A 427 4.89 22.05 34.18
C LEU A 427 5.72 21.89 32.90
N LEU A 428 5.75 22.91 32.05
CA LEU A 428 6.58 22.93 30.84
C LEU A 428 8.07 22.86 31.21
N HIS A 429 8.50 23.67 32.18
CA HIS A 429 9.87 23.70 32.67
C HIS A 429 10.27 22.34 33.28
N CYS A 430 9.43 21.75 34.12
CA CYS A 430 9.68 20.42 34.69
C CYS A 430 9.80 19.35 33.60
N SER A 431 8.89 19.33 32.63
CA SER A 431 8.94 18.36 31.52
C SER A 431 10.21 18.51 30.69
N ALA A 432 10.56 19.76 30.31
CA ALA A 432 11.75 20.05 29.53
C ALA A 432 13.03 19.73 30.33
N SER A 433 13.09 20.10 31.60
CA SER A 433 14.22 19.82 32.51
C SER A 433 14.42 18.32 32.76
N ILE A 434 13.33 17.56 32.93
CA ILE A 434 13.41 16.09 33.04
C ILE A 434 13.99 15.50 31.75
N LYS A 435 13.55 15.99 30.59
CA LYS A 435 14.05 15.55 29.29
C LYS A 435 15.53 15.86 29.11
N THR A 436 15.96 17.10 29.36
CA THR A 436 17.33 17.56 29.12
C THR A 436 18.32 16.95 30.11
N ASN A 437 17.98 16.89 31.40
CA ASN A 437 18.90 16.43 32.45
C ASN A 437 18.97 14.90 32.60
N PHE A 438 17.83 14.19 32.52
CA PHE A 438 17.80 12.74 32.79
C PHE A 438 17.69 11.89 31.53
N PHE A 439 17.04 12.41 30.49
CA PHE A 439 16.66 11.62 29.32
C PHE A 439 17.17 12.20 28.00
N ARG A 440 18.34 12.84 28.03
CA ARG A 440 18.94 13.58 26.89
C ARG A 440 18.93 12.77 25.58
N LYS A 441 19.17 11.46 25.65
CA LYS A 441 19.24 10.55 24.49
C LYS A 441 18.04 9.60 24.33
N SER A 442 17.04 9.65 25.22
CA SER A 442 15.94 8.66 25.21
C SER A 442 14.78 9.14 24.37
N VAL A 443 14.52 8.45 23.25
CA VAL A 443 13.36 8.71 22.37
C VAL A 443 12.04 8.38 23.08
N LEU A 444 12.03 7.37 23.94
CA LEU A 444 10.84 7.02 24.74
C LEU A 444 10.39 8.17 25.64
N ALA A 445 11.35 8.96 26.15
CA ALA A 445 11.02 10.12 26.98
C ALA A 445 10.28 11.20 26.16
N ASP A 446 10.61 11.39 24.87
CA ASP A 446 9.90 12.35 24.01
C ASP A 446 8.43 11.95 23.83
N ILE A 447 8.18 10.65 23.71
CA ILE A 447 6.84 10.10 23.53
C ILE A 447 6.02 10.18 24.81
N ILE A 448 6.64 10.00 25.97
CA ILE A 448 5.93 9.91 27.26
C ILE A 448 5.75 11.29 27.91
N LEU A 449 6.78 12.15 27.88
CA LEU A 449 6.75 13.42 28.61
C LEU A 449 5.76 14.42 28.02
N LEU A 450 5.59 14.45 26.70
CA LEU A 450 4.64 15.37 26.05
C LEU A 450 3.17 15.08 26.46
N PRO A 451 2.65 13.83 26.38
CA PRO A 451 1.34 13.50 26.90
C PRO A 451 1.18 13.79 28.39
N VAL A 452 2.20 13.50 29.21
CA VAL A 452 2.18 13.79 30.65
C VAL A 452 2.06 15.30 30.91
N PHE A 453 2.81 16.11 30.18
CA PHE A 453 2.71 17.58 30.23
C PHE A 453 1.32 18.07 29.83
N LEU A 454 0.77 17.59 28.71
CA LEU A 454 -0.56 17.98 28.23
C LEU A 454 -1.65 17.59 29.22
N LEU A 455 -1.60 16.36 29.74
CA LEU A 455 -2.56 15.85 30.70
C LEU A 455 -2.46 16.61 32.04
N GLY A 456 -1.25 16.88 32.52
CA GLY A 456 -1.03 17.72 33.71
C GLY A 456 -1.56 19.14 33.52
N THR A 457 -1.39 19.72 32.33
CA THR A 457 -1.92 21.04 31.98
C THR A 457 -3.46 21.04 31.99
N ILE A 458 -4.08 20.04 31.38
CA ILE A 458 -5.55 19.88 31.36
C ILE A 458 -6.09 19.71 32.79
N ILE A 459 -5.50 18.84 33.59
CA ILE A 459 -5.92 18.63 34.99
C ILE A 459 -5.80 19.92 35.79
N THR A 460 -4.71 20.68 35.60
CA THR A 460 -4.51 21.96 36.29
C THR A 460 -5.60 22.97 35.90
N LEU A 461 -5.94 23.05 34.61
CA LEU A 461 -6.99 23.94 34.10
C LEU A 461 -8.39 23.55 34.58
N LEU A 462 -8.63 22.29 34.92
CA LEU A 462 -9.93 21.78 35.37
C LEU A 462 -10.13 21.85 36.90
N ASN A 463 -9.05 21.86 37.70
CA ASN A 463 -9.10 21.74 39.16
C ASN A 463 -8.92 23.06 39.94
N PHE A 464 -8.74 24.18 39.25
CA PHE A 464 -8.66 25.53 39.84
C PHE A 464 -9.83 26.41 39.34
#